data_AF-A0A9D8PEH2-F1
#
_entry.id   AF-A0A9D8PEH2-F1
#
_cell.length_a   1.000
_cell.length_b   1.000
_cell.length_c   1.000
_cell.angle_alpha   90.00
_cell.angle_beta   90.00
_cell.angle_gamma   90.00
#
_symmetry.space_group_name_H-M   'P 1'
#
loop_
_entity.id
_entity.type
_entity.pdbx_description
1 polymer ?
#
loop_
_entity_poly.entity_id
_entity_poly.type
_entity_poly.pdbx_seq_one_letter_code
_entity_poly.pdbx_strand_id
1 'polypeptide(L)'
;MMPLWKSAWRASVYALLGIYFASIFFFALKPILGWPIPRMLGPVSTLFVWGFALGHALWMLGWRRALTFFGAAFVVGLALEAVGVATGWVYGGYHYSPRLGPQWFGVPILIPLSWFMVIYLAHAVTERLIGEGDRSKSLRGAVLYCLIGAVVATAWDVVADPQMARSHLWVWDQPGEFFGIPVQNFVGWMITSLIVLAAYRALTWRWPPPPIDHPSPSFALLPIVAYGGLALSFVIGYAAQGEAALAVIAFFTMGALSLTALGRAL
;
A
#
# COMPACT_ATOMS: atom_id res chain seq x y z
N MET A 1 -17.61 -1.83 29.72
CA MET A 1 -18.23 -1.87 28.38
C MET A 1 -17.57 -0.81 27.52
N MET A 2 -17.26 -1.10 26.26
CA MET A 2 -16.65 -0.13 25.34
C MET A 2 -17.71 0.92 24.92
N PRO A 3 -17.36 2.23 24.84
CA PRO A 3 -18.28 3.26 24.34
C PRO A 3 -18.88 2.91 22.98
N LEU A 4 -20.16 3.25 22.75
CA LEU A 4 -20.88 2.92 21.50
C LEU A 4 -20.15 3.41 20.24
N TRP A 5 -19.60 4.62 20.26
CA TRP A 5 -18.87 5.17 19.13
C TRP A 5 -17.60 4.38 18.80
N LYS A 6 -16.93 3.81 19.82
CA LYS A 6 -15.74 2.97 19.66
C LYS A 6 -16.10 1.63 18.99
N SER A 7 -17.24 1.05 19.38
CA SER A 7 -17.78 -0.16 18.74
C SER A 7 -18.19 0.10 17.29
N ALA A 8 -18.88 1.21 17.03
CA ALA A 8 -19.27 1.61 15.68
C ALA A 8 -18.06 1.84 14.76
N TRP A 9 -17.00 2.50 15.26
CA TRP A 9 -15.77 2.73 14.52
C TRP A 9 -15.05 1.43 14.14
N ARG A 10 -14.92 0.49 15.10
CA ARG A 10 -14.32 -0.81 14.80
C ARG A 10 -15.15 -1.56 13.75
N ALA A 11 -16.47 -1.58 13.90
CA ALA A 11 -17.37 -2.19 12.93
C ALA A 11 -17.21 -1.57 11.53
N SER A 12 -17.07 -0.25 11.40
CA SER A 12 -16.83 0.38 10.11
C SER A 12 -15.48 0.00 9.50
N VAL A 13 -14.42 -0.11 10.30
CA VAL A 13 -13.11 -0.58 9.81
C VAL A 13 -13.19 -2.03 9.30
N TYR A 14 -13.87 -2.93 10.03
CA TYR A 14 -14.10 -4.30 9.56
C TYR A 14 -14.96 -4.33 8.29
N ALA A 15 -16.01 -3.50 8.20
CA ALA A 15 -16.87 -3.42 7.03
C ALA A 15 -16.09 -2.96 5.79
N LEU A 16 -15.26 -1.92 5.92
CA LEU A 16 -14.38 -1.44 4.85
C LEU A 16 -13.40 -2.51 4.39
N LEU A 17 -12.82 -3.25 5.34
CA LEU A 17 -11.95 -4.39 5.02
C LEU A 17 -12.70 -5.51 4.29
N GLY A 18 -13.93 -5.82 4.71
CA GLY A 18 -14.80 -6.80 4.06
C GLY A 18 -15.16 -6.40 2.62
N ILE A 19 -15.51 -5.13 2.40
CA ILE A 19 -15.77 -4.58 1.06
C ILE A 19 -14.52 -4.66 0.19
N TYR A 20 -13.36 -4.31 0.75
CA TYR A 20 -12.09 -4.48 0.07
C TYR A 20 -11.85 -5.94 -0.35
N PHE A 21 -12.03 -6.89 0.56
CA PHE A 21 -11.88 -8.32 0.27
C PHE A 21 -12.83 -8.81 -0.82
N ALA A 22 -14.09 -8.39 -0.77
CA ALA A 22 -15.05 -8.69 -1.83
C ALA A 22 -14.58 -8.14 -3.18
N SER A 23 -13.98 -6.95 -3.19
CA SER A 23 -13.49 -6.33 -4.42
C SER A 23 -12.25 -7.01 -5.00
N ILE A 24 -11.26 -7.39 -4.19
CA ILE A 24 -10.07 -8.12 -4.69
C ILE A 24 -10.43 -9.55 -5.10
N PHE A 25 -11.39 -10.17 -4.41
CA PHE A 25 -11.94 -11.47 -4.81
C PHE A 25 -12.59 -11.40 -6.19
N PHE A 26 -13.38 -10.36 -6.44
CA PHE A 26 -13.96 -10.11 -7.77
C PHE A 26 -12.87 -9.91 -8.84
N PHE A 27 -11.82 -9.13 -8.55
CA PHE A 27 -10.70 -8.95 -9.48
C PHE A 27 -9.92 -10.25 -9.76
N ALA A 28 -9.74 -11.09 -8.74
CA ALA A 28 -9.03 -12.37 -8.86
C ALA A 28 -9.83 -13.42 -9.65
N LEU A 29 -11.16 -13.42 -9.55
CA LEU A 29 -12.03 -14.37 -10.26
C LEU A 29 -12.40 -13.92 -11.68
N LYS A 30 -12.30 -12.63 -12.00
CA LYS A 30 -12.57 -12.10 -13.35
C LYS A 30 -11.97 -12.96 -14.47
N PRO A 31 -10.67 -13.34 -14.43
CA PRO A 31 -10.05 -14.04 -15.56
C PRO A 31 -10.64 -15.43 -15.75
N ILE A 32 -11.17 -16.01 -14.67
CA ILE A 32 -11.79 -17.33 -14.62
C ILE A 32 -13.24 -17.27 -15.10
N LEU A 33 -13.99 -16.25 -14.69
CA LEU A 33 -15.43 -16.15 -14.89
C LEU A 33 -15.84 -15.32 -16.13
N GLY A 34 -14.90 -14.61 -16.76
CA GLY A 34 -15.16 -13.80 -17.95
C GLY A 34 -16.04 -12.57 -17.70
N TRP A 35 -16.13 -12.10 -16.45
CA TRP A 35 -17.05 -11.02 -16.08
C TRP A 35 -16.56 -9.63 -16.55
N PRO A 36 -17.47 -8.76 -17.03
CA PRO A 36 -17.13 -7.38 -17.32
C PRO A 36 -16.81 -6.61 -16.03
N ILE A 37 -15.76 -5.79 -16.04
CA ILE A 37 -15.44 -4.90 -14.91
C ILE A 37 -16.14 -3.55 -15.11
N PRO A 38 -16.96 -3.09 -14.16
CA PRO A 38 -17.40 -1.71 -14.13
C PRO A 38 -16.18 -0.78 -14.07
N ARG A 39 -16.10 0.22 -14.97
CA ARG A 39 -14.96 1.14 -15.05
C ARG A 39 -14.57 1.77 -13.71
N MET A 40 -15.54 1.97 -12.82
CA MET A 40 -15.37 2.60 -11.52
C MET A 40 -14.91 1.65 -10.41
N LEU A 41 -14.89 0.34 -10.63
CA LEU A 41 -14.58 -0.62 -9.56
C LEU A 41 -13.16 -0.42 -9.00
N GLY A 42 -12.15 -0.22 -9.86
CA GLY A 42 -10.77 0.01 -9.41
C GLY A 42 -10.61 1.27 -8.55
N PRO A 43 -11.04 2.46 -9.04
CA PRO A 43 -11.07 3.68 -8.24
C PRO A 43 -11.82 3.53 -6.92
N VAL A 44 -13.01 2.92 -6.94
CA VAL A 44 -13.86 2.73 -5.75
C VAL A 44 -13.20 1.78 -4.75
N SER A 45 -12.61 0.67 -5.21
CA SER A 45 -11.81 -0.24 -4.38
C SER A 45 -10.65 0.48 -3.71
N THR A 46 -9.93 1.33 -4.45
CA THR A 46 -8.81 2.14 -3.93
C THR A 46 -9.29 3.04 -2.78
N LEU A 47 -10.44 3.68 -2.94
CA LEU A 47 -11.02 4.53 -1.89
C LEU A 47 -11.47 3.73 -0.66
N PHE A 48 -11.99 2.51 -0.83
CA PHE A 48 -12.34 1.65 0.30
C PHE A 48 -11.10 1.17 1.08
N VAL A 49 -10.03 0.80 0.39
CA VAL A 49 -8.75 0.44 1.03
C VAL A 49 -8.14 1.64 1.74
N TRP A 50 -8.15 2.80 1.09
CA TRP A 50 -7.69 4.04 1.69
C TRP A 50 -8.50 4.38 2.94
N GLY A 51 -9.83 4.26 2.90
CA GLY A 51 -10.71 4.49 4.04
C GLY A 51 -10.46 3.50 5.17
N PHE A 52 -10.24 2.22 4.85
CA PHE A 52 -9.83 1.20 5.82
C PHE A 52 -8.49 1.57 6.47
N ALA A 53 -7.47 1.88 5.67
CA ALA A 53 -6.12 2.23 6.14
C ALA A 53 -6.17 3.47 7.05
N LEU A 54 -6.89 4.51 6.65
CA LEU A 54 -7.05 5.73 7.45
C LEU A 54 -7.84 5.45 8.73
N GLY A 55 -8.96 4.72 8.65
CA GLY A 55 -9.78 4.37 9.80
C GLY A 55 -9.02 3.55 10.84
N HIS A 56 -8.22 2.60 10.38
CA HIS A 56 -7.33 1.80 11.22
C HIS A 56 -6.18 2.65 11.80
N ALA A 57 -5.55 3.51 10.99
CA ALA A 57 -4.48 4.41 11.44
C ALA A 57 -4.96 5.40 12.50
N LEU A 58 -6.14 6.01 12.32
CA LEU A 58 -6.75 6.94 13.27
C LEU A 58 -6.98 6.28 14.64
N TRP A 59 -7.35 5.00 14.64
CA TRP A 59 -7.50 4.21 15.87
C TRP A 59 -6.15 3.84 16.51
N MET A 60 -5.26 3.23 15.74
CA MET A 60 -4.02 2.65 16.28
C MET A 60 -2.93 3.68 16.60
N LEU A 61 -2.85 4.74 15.79
CA LEU A 61 -1.83 5.78 15.94
C LEU A 61 -2.36 7.04 16.64
N GLY A 62 -3.69 7.18 16.73
CA GLY A 62 -4.34 8.44 17.11
C GLY A 62 -4.32 9.46 15.96
N TRP A 63 -5.24 10.43 16.02
CA TRP A 63 -5.50 11.35 14.90
C TRP A 63 -4.28 12.14 14.45
N ARG A 64 -3.45 12.63 15.38
CA ARG A 64 -2.26 13.42 15.04
C ARG A 64 -1.27 12.62 14.18
N ARG A 65 -0.94 11.40 14.61
CA ARG A 65 0.06 10.56 13.92
C ARG A 65 -0.50 10.04 12.60
N ALA A 66 -1.77 9.62 12.58
CA ALA A 66 -2.45 9.17 11.38
C ALA A 66 -2.48 10.26 10.29
N LEU A 67 -2.89 11.50 10.64
CA LEU A 67 -2.92 12.62 9.70
C LEU A 67 -1.52 13.07 9.28
N THR A 68 -0.52 12.97 10.17
CA THR A 68 0.88 13.27 9.80
C THR A 68 1.42 12.24 8.81
N PHE A 69 1.12 10.96 9.00
CA PHE A 69 1.49 9.90 8.08
C PHE A 69 0.79 10.10 6.73
N PHE A 70 -0.53 10.31 6.74
CA PHE A 70 -1.30 10.62 5.54
C PHE A 70 -0.72 11.84 4.80
N GLY A 71 -0.49 12.94 5.51
CA GLY A 71 0.08 14.15 4.92
C GLY A 71 1.47 13.93 4.32
N ALA A 72 2.35 13.20 5.02
CA ALA A 72 3.68 12.86 4.50
C ALA A 72 3.59 12.02 3.22
N ALA A 73 2.77 10.97 3.21
CA ALA A 73 2.58 10.10 2.05
C ALA A 73 1.97 10.86 0.87
N PHE A 74 0.95 11.67 1.12
CA PHE A 74 0.24 12.42 0.11
C PHE A 74 1.13 13.49 -0.53
N VAL A 75 1.82 14.31 0.28
CA VAL A 75 2.64 15.42 -0.22
C VAL A 75 3.88 14.90 -0.94
N VAL A 76 4.61 13.97 -0.34
CA VAL A 76 5.82 13.40 -0.97
C VAL A 76 5.45 12.61 -2.22
N GLY A 77 4.40 11.78 -2.15
CA GLY A 77 3.89 11.03 -3.28
C GLY A 77 3.49 11.94 -4.43
N LEU A 78 2.62 12.93 -4.18
CA LEU A 78 2.21 13.89 -5.23
C LEU A 78 3.40 14.65 -5.82
N ALA A 79 4.35 15.10 -4.99
CA ALA A 79 5.51 15.86 -5.45
C ALA A 79 6.41 15.01 -6.35
N LEU A 80 6.75 13.79 -5.93
CA LEU A 80 7.62 12.90 -6.71
C LEU A 80 6.92 12.33 -7.95
N GLU A 81 5.62 12.07 -7.89
CA GLU A 81 4.79 11.73 -9.05
C GLU A 81 4.74 12.87 -10.06
N ALA A 82 4.50 14.11 -9.62
CA ALA A 82 4.46 15.26 -10.51
C ALA A 82 5.82 15.50 -11.19
N VAL A 83 6.92 15.37 -10.44
CA VAL A 83 8.27 15.44 -11.00
C VAL A 83 8.51 14.26 -11.95
N GLY A 84 8.10 13.05 -11.58
CA GLY A 84 8.22 11.83 -12.38
C GLY A 84 7.52 11.96 -13.72
N VAL A 85 6.24 12.35 -13.73
CA VAL A 85 5.46 12.58 -14.96
C VAL A 85 6.03 13.72 -15.80
N ALA A 86 6.49 14.81 -15.17
CA ALA A 86 6.99 15.97 -15.90
C ALA A 86 8.39 15.77 -16.52
N THR A 87 9.24 14.93 -15.92
CA THR A 87 10.67 14.84 -16.27
C THR A 87 11.15 13.44 -16.64
N GLY A 88 10.42 12.40 -16.23
CA GLY A 88 10.84 11.00 -16.31
C GLY A 88 11.94 10.59 -15.32
N TRP A 89 12.37 11.48 -14.41
CA TRP A 89 13.56 11.24 -13.59
C TRP A 89 13.34 10.32 -12.39
N VAL A 90 12.11 10.24 -11.88
CA VAL A 90 11.83 9.45 -10.67
C VAL A 90 11.57 7.98 -11.03
N TYR A 91 10.60 7.73 -11.90
CA TYR A 91 10.11 6.38 -12.20
C TYR A 91 10.46 5.90 -13.62
N GLY A 92 11.06 6.75 -14.45
CA GLY A 92 11.11 6.60 -15.91
C GLY A 92 10.06 7.49 -16.59
N GLY A 93 10.11 7.59 -17.92
CA GLY A 93 9.11 8.34 -18.71
C GLY A 93 7.80 7.56 -18.85
N TYR A 94 6.68 8.15 -18.40
CA TYR A 94 5.34 7.58 -18.52
C TYR A 94 4.28 8.67 -18.39
N HIS A 95 3.05 8.33 -18.76
CA HIS A 95 1.88 9.17 -18.55
C HIS A 95 0.67 8.37 -18.07
N TYR A 96 -0.16 9.00 -17.23
CA TYR A 96 -1.39 8.40 -16.73
C TYR A 96 -2.55 8.53 -17.73
N SER A 97 -3.35 7.46 -17.80
CA SER A 97 -4.58 7.48 -18.57
C SER A 97 -5.63 8.41 -17.93
N PRO A 98 -6.39 9.17 -18.73
CA PRO A 98 -7.54 9.94 -18.24
C PRO A 98 -8.62 9.09 -17.55
N ARG A 99 -8.59 7.76 -17.74
CA ARG A 99 -9.52 6.80 -17.10
C ARG A 99 -9.39 6.73 -15.58
N LEU A 100 -8.29 7.21 -15.02
CA LEU A 100 -8.07 7.28 -13.56
C LEU A 100 -8.76 8.48 -12.90
N GLY A 101 -9.44 9.31 -13.69
CA GLY A 101 -10.18 10.47 -13.19
C GLY A 101 -9.37 11.76 -13.22
N PRO A 102 -9.80 12.78 -12.45
CA PRO A 102 -9.17 14.10 -12.45
C PRO A 102 -7.69 14.04 -12.03
N GLN A 103 -6.88 14.89 -12.65
CA GLN A 103 -5.43 14.92 -12.47
C GLN A 103 -4.96 16.31 -11.99
N TRP A 104 -3.93 16.33 -11.15
CA TRP A 104 -3.15 17.51 -10.81
C TRP A 104 -1.74 17.33 -11.34
N PHE A 105 -1.26 18.30 -12.13
CA PHE A 105 0.08 18.23 -12.73
C PHE A 105 0.34 16.93 -13.53
N GLY A 106 -0.71 16.37 -14.16
CA GLY A 106 -0.63 15.09 -14.89
C GLY A 106 -0.77 13.83 -14.03
N VAL A 107 -0.93 13.97 -12.71
CA VAL A 107 -1.05 12.88 -11.74
C VAL A 107 -2.51 12.74 -11.27
N PRO A 108 -3.17 11.58 -11.45
CA PRO A 108 -4.53 11.36 -10.93
C PRO A 108 -4.59 11.52 -9.42
N ILE A 109 -5.63 12.17 -8.90
CA ILE A 109 -5.80 12.43 -7.45
C ILE A 109 -5.80 11.13 -6.62
N LEU A 110 -6.19 10.01 -7.24
CA LEU A 110 -6.17 8.69 -6.60
C LEU A 110 -4.75 8.19 -6.27
N ILE A 111 -3.72 8.64 -6.99
CA ILE A 111 -2.33 8.21 -6.81
C ILE A 111 -1.75 8.68 -5.47
N PRO A 112 -1.77 9.97 -5.09
CA PRO A 112 -1.29 10.37 -3.77
C PRO A 112 -2.13 9.78 -2.62
N LEU A 113 -3.38 9.40 -2.86
CA LEU A 113 -4.18 8.63 -1.88
C LEU A 113 -3.70 7.18 -1.76
N SER A 114 -3.38 6.52 -2.88
CA SER A 114 -2.86 5.15 -2.87
C SER A 114 -1.47 5.06 -2.24
N TRP A 115 -0.62 6.09 -2.38
CA TRP A 115 0.65 6.17 -1.66
C TRP A 115 0.48 5.98 -0.15
N PHE A 116 -0.49 6.66 0.47
CA PHE A 116 -0.78 6.46 1.89
C PHE A 116 -1.24 5.04 2.19
N MET A 117 -2.17 4.49 1.40
CA MET A 117 -2.72 3.17 1.68
C MET A 117 -1.61 2.10 1.62
N VAL A 118 -0.77 2.10 0.58
CA VAL A 118 0.27 1.08 0.38
C VAL A 118 1.33 1.19 1.46
N ILE A 119 1.84 2.40 1.71
CA ILE A 119 2.90 2.61 2.71
C ILE A 119 2.40 2.33 4.12
N TYR A 120 1.13 2.62 4.44
CA TYR A 120 0.55 2.29 5.74
C TYR A 120 0.44 0.77 5.98
N LEU A 121 -0.01 0.01 4.97
CA LEU A 121 -0.04 -1.46 5.07
C LEU A 121 1.39 -2.03 5.21
N ALA A 122 2.33 -1.53 4.41
CA ALA A 122 3.74 -1.91 4.49
C ALA A 122 4.37 -1.56 5.84
N HIS A 123 4.01 -0.42 6.43
CA HIS A 123 4.41 -0.01 7.78
C HIS A 123 3.99 -1.04 8.82
N ALA A 124 2.75 -1.52 8.77
CA ALA A 124 2.25 -2.53 9.71
C ALA A 124 2.95 -3.90 9.57
N VAL A 125 3.21 -4.34 8.34
CA VAL A 125 4.03 -5.55 8.07
C VAL A 125 5.44 -5.35 8.65
N THR A 126 6.05 -4.20 8.39
CA THR A 126 7.42 -3.87 8.81
C THR A 126 7.58 -3.83 10.33
N GLU A 127 6.64 -3.22 11.05
CA GLU A 127 6.63 -3.20 12.52
C GLU A 127 6.68 -4.63 13.08
N ARG A 128 5.91 -5.57 12.50
CA ARG A 128 5.95 -6.99 12.92
C ARG A 128 7.23 -7.72 12.52
N LEU A 129 7.78 -7.45 11.34
CA LEU A 129 9.03 -8.06 10.87
C LEU A 129 10.26 -7.61 11.67
N ILE A 130 10.26 -6.40 12.22
CA ILE A 130 11.38 -5.89 13.02
C ILE A 130 11.21 -6.20 14.51
N GLY A 131 9.96 -6.34 14.95
CA GLY A 131 9.56 -6.63 16.33
C GLY A 131 9.27 -5.35 17.11
N GLU A 132 8.28 -5.42 18.01
CA GLU A 132 7.88 -4.35 18.92
C GLU A 132 8.97 -4.16 20.00
N GLY A 133 10.05 -3.45 19.67
CA GLY A 133 11.19 -3.27 20.58
C GLY A 133 11.96 -1.97 20.39
N ASP A 134 12.85 -1.69 21.34
CA ASP A 134 13.61 -0.44 21.48
C ASP A 134 14.53 -0.11 20.29
N ARG A 135 14.66 -1.04 19.33
CA ARG A 135 15.42 -0.85 18.09
C ARG A 135 14.98 0.41 17.35
N SER A 136 13.69 0.74 17.36
CA SER A 136 13.15 1.93 16.70
C SER A 136 13.60 3.26 17.35
N LYS A 137 14.06 3.24 18.61
CA LYS A 137 14.59 4.42 19.31
C LYS A 137 16.05 4.74 18.97
N SER A 138 16.77 3.80 18.37
CA SER A 138 18.13 4.05 17.86
C SER A 138 18.08 4.59 16.44
N LEU A 139 19.03 5.46 16.07
CA LEU A 139 19.17 5.94 14.68
C LEU A 139 19.31 4.76 13.70
N ARG A 140 20.13 3.76 14.06
CA ARG A 140 20.35 2.56 13.23
C ARG A 140 19.05 1.79 12.99
N GLY A 141 18.25 1.57 14.04
CA GLY A 141 16.99 0.84 13.88
C GLY A 141 15.91 1.67 13.19
N ALA A 142 15.91 3.01 13.33
CA ALA A 142 15.05 3.88 12.53
C ALA A 142 15.40 3.83 11.03
N VAL A 143 16.69 3.83 10.69
CA VAL A 143 17.15 3.67 9.30
C VAL A 143 16.76 2.30 8.75
N LEU A 144 17.03 1.22 9.50
CA LEU A 144 16.67 -0.13 9.08
C LEU A 144 15.15 -0.28 8.91
N TYR A 145 14.37 0.34 9.79
CA TYR A 145 12.92 0.39 9.70
C TYR A 145 12.44 1.03 8.39
N CYS A 146 12.95 2.21 8.05
CA CYS A 146 12.58 2.91 6.82
C CYS A 146 13.01 2.13 5.58
N LEU A 147 14.20 1.50 5.59
CA LEU A 147 14.70 0.68 4.49
C LEU A 147 13.82 -0.56 4.25
N ILE A 148 13.53 -1.33 5.31
CA ILE A 148 12.67 -2.52 5.20
C ILE A 148 11.27 -2.10 4.78
N GLY A 149 10.71 -1.05 5.36
CA GLY A 149 9.38 -0.55 4.98
C GLY A 149 9.31 -0.08 3.54
N ALA A 150 10.36 0.54 3.01
CA ALA A 150 10.45 0.90 1.60
C ALA A 150 10.49 -0.33 0.70
N VAL A 151 11.22 -1.38 1.07
CA VAL A 151 11.22 -2.66 0.33
C VAL A 151 9.81 -3.29 0.34
N VAL A 152 9.16 -3.36 1.50
CA VAL A 152 7.81 -3.94 1.63
C VAL A 152 6.77 -3.15 0.82
N ALA A 153 6.87 -1.81 0.80
CA ALA A 153 6.01 -0.98 -0.03
C ALA A 153 6.26 -1.19 -1.52
N THR A 154 7.53 -1.22 -1.94
CA THR A 154 7.95 -1.44 -3.34
C THR A 154 7.56 -2.84 -3.84
N ALA A 155 7.50 -3.84 -2.96
CA ALA A 155 7.02 -5.17 -3.31
C ALA A 155 5.58 -5.17 -3.84
N TRP A 156 4.74 -4.22 -3.42
CA TRP A 156 3.42 -4.03 -4.01
C TRP A 156 3.51 -3.57 -5.46
N ASP A 157 4.34 -2.57 -5.74
CA ASP A 157 4.55 -2.00 -7.06
C ASP A 157 5.11 -3.01 -8.07
N VAL A 158 6.14 -3.78 -7.66
CA VAL A 158 6.70 -4.90 -8.43
C VAL A 158 5.62 -5.86 -8.96
N VAL A 159 4.57 -6.05 -8.17
CA VAL A 159 3.48 -6.97 -8.50
C VAL A 159 2.31 -6.26 -9.17
N ALA A 160 2.01 -5.02 -8.82
CA ALA A 160 0.86 -4.28 -9.36
C ALA A 160 1.13 -3.77 -10.79
N ASP A 161 2.32 -3.24 -11.04
CA ASP A 161 2.63 -2.49 -12.26
C ASP A 161 2.48 -3.28 -13.56
N PRO A 162 2.95 -4.55 -13.65
CA PRO A 162 2.73 -5.36 -14.85
C PRO A 162 1.24 -5.50 -15.21
N GLN A 163 0.34 -5.52 -14.23
CA GLN A 163 -1.11 -5.58 -14.47
C GLN A 163 -1.68 -4.22 -14.89
N MET A 164 -1.19 -3.14 -14.30
CA MET A 164 -1.68 -1.78 -14.54
C MET A 164 -1.24 -1.25 -15.91
N ALA A 165 0.00 -1.51 -16.30
CA ALA A 165 0.53 -1.21 -17.63
C ALA A 165 -0.22 -1.97 -18.74
N ARG A 166 -0.49 -3.28 -18.53
CA ARG A 166 -1.35 -4.07 -19.44
C ARG A 166 -2.78 -3.56 -19.52
N SER A 167 -3.28 -2.98 -18.44
CA SER A 167 -4.60 -2.35 -18.41
C SER A 167 -4.59 -0.94 -19.02
N HIS A 168 -3.42 -0.44 -19.46
CA HIS A 168 -3.16 0.90 -19.98
C HIS A 168 -3.62 2.01 -19.02
N LEU A 169 -3.51 1.79 -17.71
CA LEU A 169 -3.85 2.79 -16.69
C LEU A 169 -2.74 3.83 -16.54
N TRP A 170 -1.50 3.40 -16.69
CA TRP A 170 -0.37 4.23 -17.09
C TRP A 170 0.34 3.57 -18.27
N VAL A 171 0.98 4.38 -19.09
CA VAL A 171 1.67 3.94 -20.30
C VAL A 171 3.11 4.45 -20.22
N TRP A 172 4.04 3.50 -20.23
CA TRP A 172 5.48 3.78 -20.28
C TRP A 172 5.86 4.27 -21.68
N ASP A 173 6.68 5.32 -21.75
CA ASP A 173 7.14 5.88 -23.02
C ASP A 173 8.08 4.90 -23.75
N GLN A 174 8.82 4.11 -22.99
CA GLN A 174 9.67 3.02 -23.47
C GLN A 174 9.38 1.75 -22.66
N PRO A 175 9.32 0.57 -23.30
CA PRO A 175 9.14 -0.68 -22.58
C PRO A 175 10.36 -0.96 -21.70
N GLY A 176 10.11 -1.23 -20.42
CA GLY A 176 11.16 -1.60 -19.48
C GLY A 176 11.45 -3.09 -19.40
N GLU A 177 12.49 -3.42 -18.65
CA GLU A 177 13.11 -4.74 -18.60
C GLU A 177 12.27 -5.77 -17.82
N PHE A 178 11.48 -5.32 -16.85
CA PHE A 178 10.70 -6.20 -15.98
C PHE A 178 9.24 -6.22 -16.42
N PHE A 179 8.86 -7.20 -17.26
CA PHE A 179 7.49 -7.32 -17.78
C PHE A 179 6.95 -6.01 -18.42
N GLY A 180 7.84 -5.25 -19.06
CA GLY A 180 7.51 -3.95 -19.68
C GLY A 180 7.64 -2.75 -18.75
N ILE A 181 8.04 -2.94 -17.50
CA ILE A 181 8.21 -1.90 -16.48
C ILE A 181 9.70 -1.56 -16.32
N PRO A 182 10.11 -0.28 -16.39
CA PRO A 182 11.50 0.12 -16.23
C PRO A 182 12.03 -0.20 -14.83
N VAL A 183 13.26 -0.69 -14.70
CA VAL A 183 13.88 -0.90 -13.38
C VAL A 183 13.92 0.39 -12.56
N GLN A 184 14.04 1.54 -13.23
CA GLN A 184 14.00 2.86 -12.59
C GLN A 184 12.71 3.09 -11.79
N ASN A 185 11.57 2.53 -12.21
CA ASN A 185 10.30 2.63 -11.48
C ASN A 185 10.44 2.09 -10.06
N PHE A 186 10.98 0.88 -9.91
CA PHE A 186 11.14 0.23 -8.61
C PHE A 186 12.11 0.98 -7.70
N VAL A 187 13.16 1.58 -8.28
CA VAL A 187 14.09 2.45 -7.55
C VAL A 187 13.37 3.72 -7.08
N GLY A 188 12.58 4.34 -7.94
CA GLY A 188 11.74 5.50 -7.61
C GLY A 188 10.74 5.19 -6.51
N TRP A 189 10.09 4.02 -6.55
CA TRP A 189 9.18 3.56 -5.51
C TRP A 189 9.86 3.34 -4.17
N MET A 190 11.06 2.75 -4.18
CA MET A 190 11.86 2.56 -2.98
C MET A 190 12.28 3.90 -2.37
N ILE A 191 12.74 4.85 -3.17
CA ILE A 191 13.12 6.20 -2.72
C ILE A 191 11.91 6.95 -2.15
N THR A 192 10.78 6.94 -2.86
CA THR A 192 9.55 7.61 -2.44
C THR A 192 9.07 7.07 -1.10
N SER A 193 8.96 5.74 -0.99
CA SER A 193 8.53 5.07 0.23
C SER A 193 9.48 5.34 1.40
N LEU A 194 10.79 5.35 1.14
CA LEU A 194 11.82 5.67 2.13
C LEU A 194 11.65 7.09 2.66
N ILE A 195 11.47 8.08 1.78
CA ILE A 195 11.29 9.49 2.14
C ILE A 195 10.01 9.66 2.97
N VAL A 196 8.90 9.04 2.57
CA VAL A 196 7.64 9.09 3.33
C VAL A 196 7.81 8.55 4.74
N LEU A 197 8.40 7.36 4.89
CA LEU A 197 8.60 6.73 6.20
C LEU A 197 9.59 7.54 7.05
N ALA A 198 10.67 8.06 6.46
CA ALA A 198 11.64 8.90 7.15
C ALA A 198 11.01 10.23 7.60
N ALA A 199 10.23 10.88 6.74
CA ALA A 199 9.51 12.12 7.06
C ALA A 199 8.51 11.89 8.20
N TYR A 200 7.68 10.84 8.12
CA TYR A 200 6.75 10.50 9.19
C TYR A 200 7.45 10.26 10.52
N ARG A 201 8.56 9.51 10.54
CA ARG A 201 9.35 9.28 11.75
C ARG A 201 9.97 10.56 12.29
N ALA A 202 10.55 11.39 11.42
CA ALA A 202 11.17 12.65 11.83
C ALA A 202 10.14 13.62 12.46
N LEU A 203 8.97 13.75 11.83
CA LEU A 203 7.88 14.61 12.30
C LEU A 203 7.25 14.14 13.61
N THR A 204 7.33 12.84 13.90
CA THR A 204 6.71 12.24 15.10
C THR A 204 7.69 11.73 16.14
N TRP A 205 8.99 11.96 15.97
CA TRP A 205 10.07 11.41 16.80
C TRP A 205 9.94 11.77 18.28
N ARG A 206 9.53 13.01 18.58
CA ARG A 206 9.39 13.51 19.97
C ARG A 206 8.01 13.31 20.56
N TRP A 207 7.08 12.72 19.82
CA TRP A 207 5.70 12.59 20.30
C TRP A 207 5.58 11.42 21.26
N PRO A 208 4.71 11.53 22.29
CA PRO A 208 4.45 10.41 23.19
C PRO A 208 3.96 9.19 22.38
N PRO A 209 4.17 7.97 22.91
CA PRO A 209 3.65 6.77 22.26
C PRO A 209 2.15 6.93 21.98
N PRO A 210 1.63 6.31 20.90
CA PRO A 210 0.22 6.41 20.56
C PRO A 210 -0.65 6.07 21.78
N PRO A 211 -1.77 6.77 21.99
CA PRO A 211 -2.76 6.37 22.99
C PRO A 211 -3.41 5.06 22.51
N ILE A 212 -2.79 3.94 22.86
CA ILE A 212 -3.27 2.61 22.49
C ILE A 212 -4.38 2.23 23.47
N ASP A 213 -5.63 2.48 23.09
CA ASP A 213 -6.80 1.95 23.81
C ASP A 213 -6.89 0.44 23.56
N HIS A 214 -6.22 -0.39 24.37
CA HIS A 214 -6.24 -1.86 24.38
C HIS A 214 -6.85 -2.52 23.13
N PRO A 215 -6.24 -2.38 21.94
CA PRO A 215 -6.77 -3.00 20.74
C PRO A 215 -6.63 -4.50 20.93
N SER A 216 -7.66 -5.26 20.56
CA SER A 216 -7.50 -6.70 20.50
C SER A 216 -6.36 -7.02 19.52
N PRO A 217 -5.49 -8.00 19.81
CA PRO A 217 -4.41 -8.39 18.90
C PRO A 217 -4.91 -8.59 17.46
N SER A 218 -6.11 -9.16 17.30
CA SER A 218 -6.79 -9.32 16.02
C SER A 218 -7.05 -8.02 15.24
N PHE A 219 -7.34 -6.91 15.93
CA PHE A 219 -7.54 -5.61 15.28
C PHE A 219 -6.22 -5.05 14.77
N ALA A 220 -5.14 -5.18 15.55
CA ALA A 220 -3.82 -4.70 15.15
C ALA A 220 -3.24 -5.43 13.92
N LEU A 221 -3.70 -6.65 13.64
CA LEU A 221 -3.25 -7.45 12.50
C LEU A 221 -4.01 -7.16 11.19
N LEU A 222 -5.08 -6.37 11.21
CA LEU A 222 -5.91 -6.14 10.03
C LEU A 222 -5.13 -5.59 8.82
N PRO A 223 -4.19 -4.65 8.95
CA PRO A 223 -3.41 -4.18 7.80
C PRO A 223 -2.54 -5.25 7.17
N ILE A 224 -2.00 -6.17 7.99
CA ILE A 224 -1.17 -7.28 7.53
C ILE A 224 -2.04 -8.30 6.80
N VAL A 225 -3.24 -8.57 7.33
CA VAL A 225 -4.26 -9.38 6.65
C VAL A 225 -4.69 -8.75 5.33
N ALA A 226 -4.88 -7.43 5.27
CA ALA A 226 -5.22 -6.71 4.05
C ALA A 226 -4.11 -6.80 2.99
N TYR A 227 -2.84 -6.63 3.41
CA TYR A 227 -1.67 -6.74 2.54
C TYR A 227 -1.46 -8.18 2.03
N GLY A 228 -1.59 -9.19 2.90
CA GLY A 228 -1.52 -10.59 2.51
C GLY A 228 -2.69 -11.01 1.62
N GLY A 229 -3.88 -10.47 1.85
CA GLY A 229 -5.04 -10.61 0.99
C GLY A 229 -4.79 -10.09 -0.42
N LEU A 230 -4.14 -8.93 -0.52
CA LEU A 230 -3.73 -8.34 -1.80
C LEU A 230 -2.75 -9.25 -2.53
N ALA A 231 -1.72 -9.73 -1.82
CA ALA A 231 -0.75 -10.68 -2.36
C ALA A 231 -1.42 -11.93 -2.91
N LEU A 232 -2.34 -12.53 -2.15
CA LEU A 232 -3.09 -13.70 -2.59
C LEU A 232 -3.94 -13.40 -3.85
N SER A 233 -4.57 -12.23 -3.91
CA SER A 233 -5.34 -11.84 -5.09
C SER A 233 -4.47 -11.73 -6.35
N PHE A 234 -3.24 -11.21 -6.23
CA PHE A 234 -2.28 -11.17 -7.33
C PHE A 234 -1.80 -12.57 -7.72
N VAL A 235 -1.47 -13.42 -6.73
CA VAL A 235 -1.07 -14.81 -6.98
C VAL A 235 -2.14 -15.56 -7.78
N ILE A 236 -3.40 -15.51 -7.32
CA ILE A 236 -4.53 -16.16 -8.00
C ILE A 236 -4.77 -15.53 -9.37
N GLY A 237 -4.81 -14.20 -9.43
CA GLY A 237 -5.08 -13.47 -10.67
C GLY A 237 -4.04 -13.75 -11.75
N TYR A 238 -2.76 -13.79 -11.41
CA TYR A 238 -1.69 -14.13 -12.35
C TYR A 238 -1.71 -15.59 -12.74
N ALA A 239 -1.89 -16.51 -11.80
CA ALA A 239 -2.00 -17.94 -12.10
C ALA A 239 -3.18 -18.23 -13.05
N ALA A 240 -4.33 -17.60 -12.84
CA ALA A 240 -5.51 -17.73 -13.70
C ALA A 240 -5.29 -17.18 -15.13
N GLN A 241 -4.36 -16.25 -15.29
CA GLN A 241 -3.97 -15.69 -16.60
C GLN A 241 -2.81 -16.45 -17.26
N GLY A 242 -2.30 -17.54 -16.65
CA GLY A 242 -1.16 -18.30 -17.15
C GLY A 242 0.21 -17.65 -16.86
N GLU A 243 0.25 -16.62 -16.02
CA GLU A 243 1.45 -15.82 -15.70
C GLU A 243 2.19 -16.38 -14.49
N ALA A 244 2.67 -17.63 -14.60
CA ALA A 244 3.24 -18.36 -13.47
C ALA A 244 4.42 -17.61 -12.80
N ALA A 245 5.27 -16.94 -13.59
CA ALA A 245 6.39 -16.17 -13.06
C ALA A 245 5.92 -15.03 -12.14
N LEU A 246 4.94 -14.23 -12.57
CA LEU A 246 4.41 -13.13 -11.75
C LEU A 246 3.63 -13.63 -10.53
N ALA A 247 2.94 -14.77 -10.63
CA ALA A 247 2.30 -15.40 -9.48
C ALA A 247 3.33 -15.82 -8.42
N VAL A 248 4.44 -16.43 -8.84
CA VAL A 248 5.55 -16.80 -7.94
C VAL A 248 6.20 -15.56 -7.32
N ILE A 249 6.45 -14.52 -8.12
CA ILE A 249 6.99 -13.25 -7.64
C ILE A 249 6.05 -12.65 -6.58
N ALA A 250 4.75 -12.55 -6.85
CA ALA A 250 3.75 -12.03 -5.91
C ALA A 250 3.75 -12.79 -4.58
N PHE A 251 3.88 -14.13 -4.64
CA PHE A 251 3.96 -14.95 -3.43
C PHE A 251 5.21 -14.63 -2.62
N PHE A 252 6.40 -14.58 -3.24
CA PHE A 252 7.64 -14.38 -2.49
C PHE A 252 7.88 -12.93 -2.06
N THR A 253 7.50 -11.94 -2.86
CA THR A 253 7.73 -10.52 -2.54
C THR A 253 6.71 -9.96 -1.57
N MET A 254 5.47 -10.44 -1.59
CA MET A 254 4.41 -9.94 -0.70
C MET A 254 3.83 -11.03 0.22
N GLY A 255 3.46 -12.18 -0.33
CA GLY A 255 2.78 -13.25 0.42
C GLY A 255 3.61 -13.79 1.58
N ALA A 256 4.86 -14.17 1.31
CA ALA A 256 5.80 -14.70 2.29
C ALA A 256 6.12 -13.67 3.40
N LEU A 257 6.22 -12.38 3.06
CA LEU A 257 6.40 -11.31 4.04
C LEU A 257 5.19 -11.20 4.98
N SER A 258 3.98 -11.29 4.41
CA SER A 258 2.73 -11.26 5.17
C SER A 258 2.60 -12.45 6.12
N LEU A 259 2.89 -13.66 5.62
CA LEU A 259 2.85 -14.89 6.41
C LEU A 259 3.89 -14.86 7.53
N THR A 260 5.10 -14.36 7.25
CA THR A 260 6.15 -14.19 8.26
C THR A 260 5.74 -13.18 9.33
N ALA A 261 5.11 -12.07 8.94
CA ALA A 261 4.62 -11.05 9.86
C ALA A 261 3.47 -11.58 10.74
N LEU A 262 2.54 -12.35 10.18
CA LEU A 262 1.45 -13.01 10.93
C LEU A 262 1.96 -14.10 11.86
N GLY A 263 2.92 -14.91 11.42
CA GLY A 263 3.50 -16.00 12.23
C GLY A 263 4.27 -15.48 13.46
N ARG A 264 4.72 -14.23 13.46
CA ARG A 264 5.32 -13.56 14.62
C ARG A 264 4.30 -12.96 15.60
N ALA A 265 3.01 -13.02 15.28
CA ALA A 265 1.93 -12.52 16.13
C ALA A 265 1.16 -13.64 16.86
N LEU A 266 1.45 -14.91 16.53
CA LEU A 266 0.96 -16.12 17.19
C LEU A 266 2.00 -16.59 18.22
#